data_AF-A0A8H7ZUV5-F1
#
_entry.id   AF-A0A8H7ZUV5-F1
#
_cell.length_a   1.000
_cell.length_b   1.000
_cell.length_c   1.000
_cell.angle_alpha   90.00
_cell.angle_beta   90.00
_cell.angle_gamma   90.00
#
_symmetry.space_group_name_H-M   'P 1'
#
loop_
_entity.id
_entity.type
_entity.pdbx_description
1 polymer ?
#
loop_
_entity_poly.entity_id
_entity_poly.type
_entity_poly.pdbx_seq_one_letter_code
_entity_poly.pdbx_strand_id
1 'polypeptide(L)'
;MMMSAIDFKTSLTTMNVDAISSSQMKAVKTILREMDMTYQRMTEISSAGAGLFKFVMAVVGYCNVAKVILPKRMAVASLEKNLALSKNEYDKITKELKALNEELAALQENFHKAKEEQQELKSMAEVMERRLRAADKLISGLESERVRWLKDLEALQNERVQLLGDCLLVSAFLSYTGAFNWEFRHELIYGNWMVDLRARKIPMSENFKVEKLLATEVEMSKWASEGLPADELSIQNGILTTKGSRFPLCIDPQQQAVNWIKRKEAQNNLKVCTFNDSDFLKHLEMAVTYGFPFLFEDVDEYIDPVIDNILEKNIRSAGARRFIVLGDKEVDYDPNFRLYLVSKLANPTYSPKVFGSAIVINYSVTFKGLQDQLLNVVVAHERKELEEQRERLITEMSQNKSLLKDLEDTLLRELASSTGMMLDNIELIRTLESTKTKAVEIAQKLTLANQTSAEVEQSRDAYRPAAKCGAVLFFVLSELAVINPMYEYSLSAFLEVFNQSLARSKPDPILSKRLPKIIDTLKYAVYNYACTGLFENHKLMFSLQMTLKLMEADGQIDTKELDFFLKGNISLEN
;
A
#
# COMPACT_ATOMS: atom_id res chain seq x y z
N MET A 1 -71.56 -18.51 -122.99
CA MET A 1 -72.83 -18.22 -122.29
C MET A 1 -72.58 -18.39 -120.78
N MET A 2 -72.50 -17.29 -120.04
CA MET A 2 -72.23 -17.25 -118.58
C MET A 2 -73.40 -16.61 -117.79
N MET A 3 -74.57 -16.43 -118.42
CA MET A 3 -75.73 -15.75 -117.83
C MET A 3 -76.85 -16.70 -117.33
N SER A 4 -76.62 -18.01 -117.31
CA SER A 4 -77.61 -19.02 -116.83
C SER A 4 -77.20 -19.74 -115.54
N ALA A 5 -76.12 -19.31 -114.87
CA ALA A 5 -75.65 -19.93 -113.63
C ALA A 5 -76.31 -19.31 -112.39
N ILE A 6 -76.83 -20.16 -111.49
CA ILE A 6 -77.55 -19.79 -110.25
C ILE A 6 -76.67 -18.94 -109.29
N ASP A 7 -75.34 -19.02 -109.40
CA ASP A 7 -74.36 -18.36 -108.50
C ASP A 7 -73.77 -17.02 -109.00
N PHE A 8 -74.33 -16.42 -110.05
CA PHE A 8 -73.80 -15.17 -110.60
C PHE A 8 -73.78 -14.01 -109.58
N LYS A 9 -74.80 -13.90 -108.71
CA LYS A 9 -74.92 -12.84 -107.69
C LYS A 9 -73.86 -12.97 -106.58
N THR A 10 -73.59 -14.20 -106.14
CA THR A 10 -72.60 -14.52 -105.11
C THR A 10 -71.19 -14.23 -105.63
N SER A 11 -70.88 -14.67 -106.85
CA SER A 11 -69.58 -14.41 -107.49
C SER A 11 -69.30 -12.91 -107.69
N LEU A 12 -70.35 -12.09 -107.90
CA LEU A 12 -70.19 -10.65 -108.13
C LEU A 12 -70.05 -9.86 -106.82
N THR A 13 -70.61 -10.35 -105.71
CA THR A 13 -70.49 -9.73 -104.38
C THR A 13 -69.20 -10.10 -103.64
N THR A 14 -68.68 -11.32 -103.84
CA THR A 14 -67.39 -11.76 -103.27
C THR A 14 -66.21 -11.48 -104.20
N MET A 15 -66.40 -10.72 -105.28
CA MET A 15 -65.35 -10.42 -106.23
C MET A 15 -64.23 -9.65 -105.53
N ASN A 16 -63.03 -10.23 -105.50
CA ASN A 16 -61.87 -9.58 -104.94
C ASN A 16 -61.39 -8.46 -105.88
N VAL A 17 -61.81 -7.24 -105.57
CA VAL A 17 -61.54 -6.04 -106.36
C VAL A 17 -60.03 -5.70 -106.36
N ASP A 18 -59.27 -6.14 -105.34
CA ASP A 18 -57.82 -5.93 -105.25
C ASP A 18 -57.00 -6.89 -106.14
N ALA A 19 -57.60 -7.99 -106.63
CA ALA A 19 -56.95 -8.97 -107.49
C ALA A 19 -57.07 -8.68 -109.00
N ILE A 20 -57.78 -7.61 -109.38
CA ILE A 20 -58.00 -7.23 -110.79
C ILE A 20 -56.69 -6.75 -111.42
N SER A 21 -56.29 -7.39 -112.53
CA SER A 21 -55.02 -7.08 -113.17
C SER A 21 -55.07 -5.77 -113.98
N SER A 22 -53.90 -5.15 -114.16
CA SER A 22 -53.77 -3.91 -114.94
C SER A 22 -54.15 -4.10 -116.42
N SER A 23 -54.01 -5.32 -116.96
CA SER A 23 -54.40 -5.67 -118.32
C SER A 23 -55.92 -5.80 -118.46
N GLN A 24 -56.59 -6.45 -117.50
CA GLN A 24 -58.06 -6.55 -117.44
C GLN A 24 -58.70 -5.17 -117.30
N MET A 25 -58.13 -4.29 -116.48
CA MET A 25 -58.64 -2.92 -116.33
C MET A 25 -58.47 -2.08 -117.61
N LYS A 26 -57.34 -2.23 -118.32
CA LYS A 26 -57.15 -1.55 -119.62
C LYS A 26 -58.16 -2.04 -120.64
N ALA A 27 -58.38 -3.35 -120.74
CA ALA A 27 -59.38 -3.93 -121.64
C ALA A 27 -60.79 -3.40 -121.34
N VAL A 28 -61.20 -3.37 -120.06
CA VAL A 28 -62.51 -2.84 -119.65
C VAL A 28 -62.63 -1.33 -119.92
N LYS A 29 -61.57 -0.53 -119.72
CA LYS A 29 -61.57 0.90 -120.08
C LYS A 29 -61.69 1.13 -121.59
N THR A 30 -61.09 0.27 -122.41
CA THR A 30 -61.20 0.34 -123.87
C THR A 30 -62.62 0.01 -124.31
N ILE A 31 -63.20 -1.06 -123.78
CA ILE A 31 -64.60 -1.46 -124.05
C ILE A 31 -65.59 -0.38 -123.60
N LEU A 32 -65.37 0.24 -122.43
CA LEU A 32 -66.20 1.35 -121.94
C LEU A 32 -66.11 2.62 -122.79
N ARG A 33 -64.97 2.86 -123.46
CA ARG A 33 -64.81 3.97 -124.41
C ARG A 33 -65.47 3.69 -125.75
N GLU A 34 -65.36 2.46 -126.25
CA GLU A 34 -65.94 2.04 -127.54
C GLU A 34 -67.47 1.97 -127.49
N MET A 35 -68.06 1.67 -126.32
CA MET A 35 -69.51 1.61 -126.17
C MET A 35 -70.20 2.99 -126.20
N ASP A 36 -69.50 4.11 -125.97
CA ASP A 36 -70.06 5.48 -125.92
C ASP A 36 -71.45 5.61 -125.24
N MET A 37 -71.61 4.88 -124.13
CA MET A 37 -72.86 4.80 -123.36
C MET A 37 -72.69 5.46 -122.00
N THR A 38 -73.61 6.36 -121.67
CA THR A 38 -73.74 6.95 -120.33
C THR A 38 -74.77 6.17 -119.49
N TYR A 39 -74.62 6.19 -118.16
CA TYR A 39 -75.56 5.52 -117.25
C TYR A 39 -77.03 5.88 -117.56
N GLN A 40 -77.30 7.14 -117.94
CA GLN A 40 -78.63 7.64 -118.29
C GLN A 40 -79.20 7.02 -119.59
N ARG A 41 -78.39 6.83 -120.63
CA ARG A 41 -78.83 6.13 -121.85
C ARG A 41 -79.03 4.63 -121.63
N MET A 42 -78.23 4.01 -120.76
CA MET A 42 -78.38 2.58 -120.45
C MET A 42 -79.66 2.30 -119.67
N THR A 43 -80.10 3.24 -118.80
CA THR A 43 -81.37 3.14 -118.06
C THR A 43 -82.61 3.18 -118.95
N GLU A 44 -82.58 3.90 -120.08
CA GLU A 44 -83.70 3.95 -121.04
C GLU A 44 -83.89 2.63 -121.80
N ILE A 45 -82.81 1.85 -121.97
CA ILE A 45 -82.84 0.55 -122.65
C ILE A 45 -83.11 -0.59 -121.65
N SER A 46 -82.51 -0.55 -120.45
CA SER A 46 -82.71 -1.56 -119.39
C SER A 46 -82.22 -1.07 -118.02
N SER A 47 -83.09 -1.10 -117.01
CA SER A 47 -82.72 -0.69 -115.64
C SER A 47 -81.69 -1.64 -114.99
N ALA A 48 -81.76 -2.94 -115.28
CA ALA A 48 -80.80 -3.93 -114.78
C ALA A 48 -79.40 -3.75 -115.40
N GLY A 49 -79.32 -3.35 -116.68
CA GLY A 49 -78.06 -3.05 -117.36
C GLY A 49 -77.34 -1.83 -116.77
N ALA A 50 -78.09 -0.81 -116.35
CA ALA A 50 -77.52 0.38 -115.72
C ALA A 50 -76.86 0.08 -114.35
N GLY A 51 -77.45 -0.82 -113.55
CA GLY A 51 -76.88 -1.23 -112.25
C GLY A 51 -75.50 -1.89 -112.39
N LEU A 52 -75.33 -2.78 -113.38
CA LEU A 52 -74.05 -3.40 -113.70
C LEU A 52 -73.03 -2.38 -114.22
N PHE A 53 -73.45 -1.41 -115.04
CA PHE A 53 -72.58 -0.35 -115.53
C PHE A 53 -72.01 0.52 -114.37
N LYS A 54 -72.85 0.85 -113.37
CA LYS A 54 -72.40 1.59 -112.17
C LYS A 54 -71.41 0.80 -111.31
N PHE A 55 -71.61 -0.51 -111.18
CA PHE A 55 -70.68 -1.40 -110.46
C PHE A 55 -69.30 -1.43 -111.12
N VAL A 56 -69.24 -1.59 -112.45
CA VAL A 56 -67.97 -1.57 -113.20
C VAL A 56 -67.24 -0.23 -113.03
N MET A 57 -67.97 0.90 -113.08
CA MET A 57 -67.39 2.23 -112.87
C MET A 57 -66.81 2.41 -111.46
N ALA A 58 -67.49 1.92 -110.42
CA ALA A 58 -67.02 1.99 -109.02
C ALA A 58 -65.77 1.12 -108.79
N VAL A 59 -65.75 -0.08 -109.36
CA VAL A 59 -64.60 -0.99 -109.32
C VAL A 59 -63.37 -0.37 -109.97
N VAL A 60 -63.53 0.28 -111.13
CA VAL A 60 -62.43 0.99 -111.81
C VAL A 60 -61.92 2.18 -110.97
N GLY A 61 -62.81 2.88 -110.25
CA GLY A 61 -62.45 3.96 -109.33
C GLY A 61 -61.63 3.49 -108.12
N TYR A 62 -62.05 2.40 -107.47
CA TYR A 62 -61.38 1.83 -106.29
C TYR A 62 -59.94 1.37 -106.60
N CYS A 63 -59.74 0.65 -107.72
CA CYS A 63 -58.41 0.15 -108.08
C CYS A 63 -57.39 1.27 -108.41
N ASN A 64 -57.84 2.47 -108.82
CA ASN A 64 -56.94 3.61 -109.01
C ASN A 64 -56.42 4.16 -107.67
N VAL A 65 -57.26 4.19 -106.63
CA VAL A 65 -56.91 4.70 -105.29
C VAL A 65 -56.06 3.70 -104.50
N ALA A 66 -56.33 2.39 -104.66
CA ALA A 66 -55.58 1.31 -104.01
C ALA A 66 -54.07 1.36 -104.32
N LYS A 67 -53.68 1.80 -105.53
CA LYS A 67 -52.27 1.96 -105.93
C LYS A 67 -51.49 3.00 -105.09
N VAL A 68 -52.17 4.01 -104.56
CA VAL A 68 -51.51 5.10 -103.82
C VAL A 68 -51.34 4.76 -102.32
N ILE A 69 -52.20 3.90 -101.77
CA ILE A 69 -52.28 3.62 -100.33
C ILE A 69 -51.42 2.40 -99.93
N LEU A 70 -51.19 1.47 -100.85
CA LEU A 70 -50.42 0.24 -100.61
C LEU A 70 -48.98 0.50 -100.07
N PRO A 71 -48.19 1.45 -100.61
CA PRO A 71 -46.83 1.71 -100.11
C PRO A 71 -46.81 2.23 -98.67
N LYS A 72 -47.82 3.03 -98.29
CA LYS A 72 -47.93 3.61 -96.94
C LYS A 72 -48.32 2.55 -95.90
N ARG A 73 -49.19 1.60 -96.26
CA ARG A 73 -49.52 0.45 -95.38
C ARG A 73 -48.31 -0.45 -95.13
N MET A 74 -47.47 -0.67 -96.13
CA MET A 74 -46.23 -1.44 -95.96
C MET A 74 -45.20 -0.72 -95.08
N ALA A 75 -45.10 0.61 -95.17
CA ALA A 75 -44.19 1.41 -94.34
C ALA A 75 -44.61 1.47 -92.86
N VAL A 76 -45.92 1.49 -92.57
CA VAL A 76 -46.41 1.42 -91.18
C VAL A 76 -46.10 0.04 -90.59
N ALA A 77 -46.36 -1.03 -91.34
CA ALA A 77 -46.08 -2.39 -90.88
C ALA A 77 -44.59 -2.65 -90.60
N SER A 78 -43.68 -2.06 -91.38
CA SER A 78 -42.23 -2.19 -91.14
C SER A 78 -41.77 -1.42 -89.89
N LEU A 79 -42.31 -0.22 -89.66
CA LEU A 79 -41.99 0.58 -88.47
C LEU A 79 -42.56 -0.04 -87.19
N GLU A 80 -43.79 -0.59 -87.24
CA GLU A 80 -44.38 -1.32 -86.11
C GLU A 80 -43.56 -2.57 -85.73
N LYS A 81 -43.06 -3.29 -86.74
CA LYS A 81 -42.17 -4.43 -86.51
C LYS A 81 -40.86 -4.01 -85.84
N ASN A 82 -40.25 -2.92 -86.30
CA ASN A 82 -39.01 -2.41 -85.70
C ASN A 82 -39.23 -1.89 -84.27
N LEU A 83 -40.35 -1.20 -84.02
CA LEU A 83 -40.73 -0.75 -82.69
C LEU A 83 -40.93 -1.91 -81.72
N ALA A 84 -41.56 -3.01 -82.18
CA ALA A 84 -41.72 -4.22 -81.38
C ALA A 84 -40.36 -4.88 -81.04
N LEU A 85 -39.42 -4.92 -81.98
CA LEU A 85 -38.07 -5.46 -81.76
C LEU A 85 -37.28 -4.62 -80.73
N SER A 86 -37.19 -3.30 -80.93
CA SER A 86 -36.46 -2.42 -80.02
C SER A 86 -37.09 -2.36 -78.62
N LYS A 87 -38.42 -2.47 -78.52
CA LYS A 87 -39.10 -2.52 -77.23
C LYS A 87 -38.81 -3.82 -76.47
N ASN A 88 -38.77 -4.95 -77.17
CA ASN A 88 -38.35 -6.22 -76.57
C ASN A 88 -36.90 -6.21 -76.09
N GLU A 89 -35.98 -5.58 -76.84
CA GLU A 89 -34.57 -5.41 -76.40
C GLU A 89 -34.46 -4.49 -75.19
N TYR A 90 -35.18 -3.36 -75.21
CA TYR A 90 -35.25 -2.45 -74.06
C TYR A 90 -35.78 -3.15 -72.81
N ASP A 91 -36.84 -3.94 -72.93
CA ASP A 91 -37.42 -4.70 -71.81
C ASP A 91 -36.48 -5.79 -71.28
N LYS A 92 -35.62 -6.37 -72.13
CA LYS A 92 -34.57 -7.30 -71.69
C LYS A 92 -33.47 -6.57 -70.92
N ILE A 93 -32.91 -5.50 -71.48
CA ILE A 93 -31.81 -4.75 -70.88
C ILE A 93 -32.25 -4.11 -69.56
N THR A 94 -33.48 -3.59 -69.48
CA THR A 94 -34.02 -3.04 -68.22
C THR A 94 -34.24 -4.09 -67.14
N LYS A 95 -34.61 -5.33 -67.52
CA LYS A 95 -34.66 -6.46 -66.56
C LYS A 95 -33.27 -6.86 -66.08
N GLU A 96 -32.29 -6.94 -66.96
CA GLU A 96 -30.90 -7.24 -66.59
C GLU A 96 -30.32 -6.15 -65.68
N LEU A 97 -30.55 -4.87 -65.99
CA LEU A 97 -30.13 -3.75 -65.14
C LEU A 97 -30.79 -3.78 -63.76
N LYS A 98 -32.08 -4.17 -63.68
CA LYS A 98 -32.74 -4.34 -62.38
C LYS A 98 -32.12 -5.48 -61.57
N ALA A 99 -31.93 -6.65 -62.18
CA ALA A 99 -31.31 -7.78 -61.52
C ALA A 99 -29.88 -7.45 -61.03
N LEU A 100 -29.08 -6.78 -61.87
CA LEU A 100 -27.72 -6.39 -61.52
C LEU A 100 -27.69 -5.32 -60.40
N ASN A 101 -28.64 -4.38 -60.39
CA ASN A 101 -28.76 -3.40 -59.30
C ASN A 101 -29.23 -4.05 -57.99
N GLU A 102 -30.12 -5.03 -58.05
CA GLU A 102 -30.54 -5.82 -56.88
C GLU A 102 -29.37 -6.63 -56.31
N GLU A 103 -28.58 -7.27 -57.19
CA GLU A 103 -27.34 -7.96 -56.80
C GLU A 103 -26.32 -6.99 -56.20
N LEU A 104 -26.09 -5.83 -56.82
CA LEU A 104 -25.18 -4.79 -56.31
C LEU A 104 -25.62 -4.29 -54.94
N ALA A 105 -26.91 -4.04 -54.74
CA ALA A 105 -27.46 -3.61 -53.46
C ALA A 105 -27.25 -4.68 -52.38
N ALA A 106 -27.51 -5.96 -52.69
CA ALA A 106 -27.27 -7.07 -51.77
C ALA A 106 -25.78 -7.23 -51.44
N LEU A 107 -24.89 -7.10 -52.43
CA LEU A 107 -23.44 -7.10 -52.25
C LEU A 107 -22.96 -5.92 -51.39
N GLN A 108 -23.54 -4.73 -51.57
CA GLN A 108 -23.23 -3.54 -50.77
C GLN A 108 -23.65 -3.72 -49.31
N GLU A 109 -24.84 -4.28 -49.07
CA GLU A 109 -25.32 -4.57 -47.72
C GLU A 109 -24.43 -5.60 -47.02
N ASN A 110 -24.08 -6.69 -47.72
CA ASN A 110 -23.18 -7.71 -47.20
C ASN A 110 -21.76 -7.17 -46.93
N PHE A 111 -21.26 -6.29 -47.81
CA PHE A 111 -19.98 -5.61 -47.61
C PHE A 111 -20.01 -4.70 -46.37
N HIS A 112 -21.09 -3.95 -46.17
CA HIS A 112 -21.26 -3.12 -44.98
C HIS A 112 -21.28 -3.96 -43.70
N LYS A 113 -22.08 -5.04 -43.66
CA LYS A 113 -22.12 -5.97 -42.52
C LYS A 113 -20.76 -6.59 -42.22
N ALA A 114 -20.09 -7.14 -43.24
CA ALA A 114 -18.77 -7.75 -43.08
C ALA A 114 -17.71 -6.74 -42.62
N LYS A 115 -17.82 -5.47 -43.05
CA LYS A 115 -16.90 -4.40 -42.64
C LYS A 115 -17.15 -3.96 -41.19
N GLU A 116 -18.41 -3.85 -40.77
CA GLU A 116 -18.77 -3.62 -39.38
C GLU A 116 -18.25 -4.75 -38.48
N GLU A 117 -18.53 -6.01 -38.84
CA GLU A 117 -18.01 -7.17 -38.13
C GLU A 117 -16.46 -7.18 -38.06
N GLN A 118 -15.79 -6.86 -39.17
CA GLN A 118 -14.32 -6.76 -39.18
C GLN A 118 -13.82 -5.68 -38.21
N GLN A 119 -14.49 -4.53 -38.16
CA GLN A 119 -14.09 -3.42 -37.30
C GLN A 119 -14.37 -3.73 -35.82
N GLU A 120 -15.50 -4.37 -35.52
CA GLU A 120 -15.81 -4.89 -34.19
C GLU A 120 -14.77 -5.92 -33.75
N LEU A 121 -14.46 -6.92 -34.57
CA LEU A 121 -13.47 -7.95 -34.25
C LEU A 121 -12.07 -7.37 -34.03
N LYS A 122 -11.66 -6.38 -34.84
CA LYS A 122 -10.41 -5.65 -34.63
C LYS A 122 -10.40 -4.92 -33.29
N SER A 123 -11.49 -4.22 -32.96
CA SER A 123 -11.59 -3.50 -31.68
C SER A 123 -11.53 -4.47 -30.49
N MET A 124 -12.19 -5.63 -30.60
CA MET A 124 -12.15 -6.68 -29.59
C MET A 124 -10.76 -7.29 -29.44
N ALA A 125 -10.05 -7.54 -30.54
CA ALA A 125 -8.70 -8.07 -30.53
C ALA A 125 -7.72 -7.09 -29.85
N GLU A 126 -7.78 -5.79 -30.15
CA GLU A 126 -6.94 -4.79 -29.49
C GLU A 126 -7.22 -4.69 -27.98
N VAL A 127 -8.48 -4.76 -27.58
CA VAL A 127 -8.86 -4.77 -26.15
C VAL A 127 -8.35 -6.04 -25.47
N MET A 128 -8.49 -7.21 -26.11
CA MET A 128 -7.94 -8.46 -25.58
C MET A 128 -6.42 -8.38 -25.44
N GLU A 129 -5.70 -7.89 -26.44
CA GLU A 129 -4.24 -7.78 -26.40
C GLU A 129 -3.77 -6.86 -25.26
N ARG A 130 -4.42 -5.71 -25.07
CA ARG A 130 -4.14 -4.81 -23.94
C ARG A 130 -4.39 -5.50 -22.61
N ARG A 131 -5.52 -6.19 -22.45
CA ARG A 131 -5.86 -6.95 -21.24
C ARG A 131 -4.88 -8.08 -20.97
N LEU A 132 -4.38 -8.76 -22.01
CA LEU A 132 -3.44 -9.86 -21.87
C LEU A 132 -2.07 -9.35 -21.40
N ARG A 133 -1.59 -8.23 -21.95
CA ARG A 133 -0.37 -7.55 -21.46
C ARG A 133 -0.52 -7.06 -20.02
N ALA A 134 -1.68 -6.51 -19.67
CA ALA A 134 -1.99 -6.10 -18.30
C ALA A 134 -1.99 -7.30 -17.33
N ALA A 135 -2.58 -8.42 -17.73
CA ALA A 135 -2.64 -9.65 -16.94
C ALA A 135 -1.24 -10.23 -16.72
N ASP A 136 -0.41 -10.30 -17.77
CA ASP A 136 0.97 -10.81 -17.67
C ASP A 136 1.82 -9.97 -16.71
N LYS A 137 1.70 -8.64 -16.78
CA LYS A 137 2.34 -7.73 -15.82
C LYS A 137 1.86 -7.93 -14.38
N LEU A 138 0.55 -8.11 -14.17
CA LEU A 138 0.00 -8.32 -12.83
C LEU A 138 0.41 -9.68 -12.26
N ILE A 139 0.38 -10.74 -13.06
CA ILE A 139 0.77 -12.09 -12.63
C ILE A 139 2.26 -12.12 -12.30
N SER A 140 3.14 -11.67 -13.22
CA SER A 140 4.59 -11.61 -12.95
C SER A 140 4.94 -10.64 -11.82
N GLY A 141 4.19 -9.54 -11.70
CA GLY A 141 4.30 -8.56 -10.63
C GLY A 141 3.99 -9.15 -9.26
N LEU A 142 2.92 -9.93 -9.14
CA LEU A 142 2.43 -10.46 -7.87
C LEU A 142 2.90 -11.89 -7.57
N GLU A 143 3.59 -12.57 -8.49
CA GLU A 143 4.01 -13.97 -8.26
C GLU A 143 5.00 -14.10 -7.09
N SER A 144 5.98 -13.20 -7.00
CA SER A 144 6.90 -13.14 -5.86
C SER A 144 6.16 -12.86 -4.54
N GLU A 145 5.13 -12.05 -4.63
CA GLU A 145 4.30 -11.62 -3.51
C GLU A 145 3.40 -12.76 -3.02
N ARG A 146 2.83 -13.53 -3.96
CA ARG A 146 2.08 -14.75 -3.68
C ARG A 146 2.92 -15.78 -2.92
N VAL A 147 4.17 -16.01 -3.36
CA VAL A 147 5.08 -16.94 -2.66
C VAL A 147 5.41 -16.44 -1.26
N ARG A 148 5.64 -15.13 -1.10
CA ARG A 148 5.87 -14.50 0.20
C ARG A 148 4.67 -14.68 1.13
N TRP A 149 3.49 -14.26 0.71
CA TRP A 149 2.26 -14.39 1.49
C TRP A 149 1.91 -15.84 1.84
N LEU A 150 2.21 -16.81 0.97
CA LEU A 150 2.01 -18.22 1.29
C LEU A 150 2.93 -18.68 2.44
N LYS A 151 4.19 -18.26 2.43
CA LYS A 151 5.13 -18.52 3.53
C LYS A 151 4.72 -17.80 4.81
N ASP A 152 4.31 -16.54 4.71
CA ASP A 152 3.85 -15.76 5.85
C ASP A 152 2.57 -16.37 6.44
N LEU A 153 1.66 -16.86 5.60
CA LEU A 153 0.44 -17.54 6.03
C LEU A 153 0.76 -18.84 6.77
N GLU A 154 1.71 -19.64 6.27
CA GLU A 154 2.16 -20.85 6.97
C GLU A 154 2.84 -20.51 8.31
N ALA A 155 3.68 -19.48 8.35
CA ALA A 155 4.29 -18.98 9.58
C ALA A 155 3.24 -18.51 10.59
N LEU A 156 2.27 -17.68 10.15
CA LEU A 156 1.18 -17.18 10.98
C LEU A 156 0.26 -18.30 11.48
N GLN A 157 0.07 -19.38 10.71
CA GLN A 157 -0.68 -20.56 11.17
C GLN A 157 0.03 -21.27 12.33
N ASN A 158 1.36 -21.39 12.25
CA ASN A 158 2.17 -21.95 13.35
C ASN A 158 2.19 -21.01 14.56
N GLU A 159 2.42 -19.72 14.34
CA GLU A 159 2.41 -18.69 15.39
C GLU A 159 1.07 -18.63 16.10
N ARG A 160 -0.06 -18.76 15.40
CA ARG A 160 -1.39 -18.77 16.00
C ARG A 160 -1.53 -19.83 17.10
N VAL A 161 -0.91 -21.00 16.95
CA VAL A 161 -0.95 -22.06 17.98
C VAL A 161 -0.03 -21.70 19.15
N GLN A 162 1.16 -21.18 18.86
CA GLN A 162 2.18 -20.81 19.85
C GLN A 162 1.84 -19.52 20.63
N LEU A 163 0.99 -18.68 20.06
CA LEU A 163 0.57 -17.38 20.60
C LEU A 163 -0.02 -17.50 22.00
N LEU A 164 -0.66 -18.63 22.32
CA LEU A 164 -1.29 -18.86 23.61
C LEU A 164 -0.28 -18.83 24.76
N GLY A 165 0.86 -19.51 24.62
CA GLY A 165 1.96 -19.46 25.59
C GLY A 165 2.68 -18.11 25.59
N ASP A 166 2.91 -17.56 24.40
CA ASP A 166 3.63 -16.29 24.26
C ASP A 166 2.85 -15.11 24.88
N CYS A 167 1.54 -15.04 24.67
CA CYS A 167 0.66 -14.05 25.29
C CYS A 167 0.62 -14.18 26.81
N LEU A 168 0.70 -15.40 27.35
CA LEU A 168 0.70 -15.60 28.80
C LEU A 168 1.99 -15.07 29.43
N LEU A 169 3.15 -15.34 28.83
CA LEU A 169 4.43 -14.76 29.26
C LEU A 169 4.44 -13.24 29.16
N VAL A 170 3.98 -12.71 28.03
CA VAL A 170 3.89 -11.26 27.80
C VAL A 170 2.93 -10.57 28.78
N SER A 171 1.80 -11.20 29.10
CA SER A 171 0.84 -10.66 30.07
C SER A 171 1.42 -10.66 31.48
N ALA A 172 2.16 -11.72 31.85
CA ALA A 172 2.88 -11.78 33.11
C ALA A 172 3.98 -10.70 33.19
N PHE A 173 4.72 -10.50 32.11
CA PHE A 173 5.70 -9.42 31.97
C PHE A 173 5.06 -8.05 32.21
N LEU A 174 4.03 -7.68 31.43
CA LEU A 174 3.35 -6.38 31.56
C LEU A 174 2.74 -6.14 32.94
N SER A 175 2.41 -7.20 33.68
CA SER A 175 1.74 -7.09 34.98
C SER A 175 2.71 -7.00 36.16
N TYR A 176 3.79 -7.77 36.13
CA TYR A 176 4.60 -8.04 37.34
C TYR A 176 6.06 -7.61 37.23
N THR A 177 6.63 -7.50 36.02
CA THR A 177 8.10 -7.38 35.93
C THR A 177 8.63 -5.95 36.07
N GLY A 178 7.76 -4.94 35.99
CA GLY A 178 8.16 -3.54 35.87
C GLY A 178 9.12 -3.06 36.97
N ALA A 179 8.85 -3.39 38.23
CA ALA A 179 9.66 -2.90 39.35
C ALA A 179 11.04 -3.58 39.47
N PHE A 180 11.26 -4.70 38.78
CA PHE A 180 12.48 -5.49 38.93
C PHE A 180 13.59 -5.06 37.97
N ASN A 181 14.83 -5.35 38.36
CA ASN A 181 16.02 -5.17 37.53
C ASN A 181 16.10 -6.21 36.40
N TRP A 182 17.01 -6.01 35.45
CA TRP A 182 17.13 -6.91 34.30
C TRP A 182 17.40 -8.37 34.69
N GLU A 183 18.30 -8.63 35.65
CA GLU A 183 18.69 -9.99 36.06
C GLU A 183 17.48 -10.78 36.57
N PHE A 184 16.70 -10.17 37.47
CA PHE A 184 15.52 -10.81 38.03
C PHE A 184 14.41 -10.96 37.00
N ARG A 185 14.23 -9.99 36.09
CA ARG A 185 13.30 -10.14 34.96
C ARG A 185 13.70 -11.33 34.07
N HIS A 186 14.98 -11.45 33.76
CA HIS A 186 15.50 -12.53 32.92
C HIS A 186 15.29 -13.90 33.58
N GLU A 187 15.59 -14.03 34.88
CA GLU A 187 15.36 -15.25 35.64
C GLU A 187 13.86 -15.60 35.70
N LEU A 188 12.98 -14.64 36.02
CA LEU A 188 11.54 -14.86 36.05
C LEU A 188 11.00 -15.35 34.71
N ILE A 189 11.34 -14.67 33.61
CA ILE A 189 10.77 -14.94 32.29
C ILE A 189 11.33 -16.24 31.71
N TYR A 190 12.66 -16.36 31.65
CA TYR A 190 13.32 -17.45 30.92
C TYR A 190 13.71 -18.63 31.83
N GLY A 191 14.10 -18.36 33.08
CA GLY A 191 14.48 -19.40 34.04
C GLY A 191 13.29 -20.11 34.67
N ASN A 192 12.22 -19.35 34.96
CA ASN A 192 11.09 -19.87 35.73
C ASN A 192 9.84 -20.06 34.87
N TRP A 193 9.26 -18.98 34.33
CA TRP A 193 7.97 -19.02 33.65
C TRP A 193 8.02 -19.82 32.35
N MET A 194 9.02 -19.57 31.50
CA MET A 194 9.20 -20.33 30.26
C MET A 194 9.40 -21.83 30.53
N VAL A 195 10.15 -22.19 31.57
CA VAL A 195 10.37 -23.59 31.95
C VAL A 195 9.09 -24.24 32.44
N ASP A 196 8.30 -23.56 33.27
CA ASP A 196 7.00 -24.05 33.76
C ASP A 196 5.99 -24.24 32.61
N LEU A 197 5.90 -23.31 31.66
CA LEU A 197 5.01 -23.46 30.49
C LEU A 197 5.40 -24.65 29.60
N ARG A 198 6.70 -24.85 29.38
CA ARG A 198 7.22 -26.02 28.66
C ARG A 198 6.90 -27.32 29.39
N ALA A 199 7.07 -27.35 30.72
CA ALA A 199 6.72 -28.52 31.53
C ALA A 199 5.22 -28.86 31.45
N ARG A 200 4.36 -27.83 31.38
CA ARG A 200 2.90 -27.97 31.18
C ARG A 200 2.49 -28.29 29.75
N LYS A 201 3.44 -28.39 28.81
CA LYS A 201 3.22 -28.63 27.37
C LYS A 201 2.31 -27.59 26.72
N ILE A 202 2.39 -26.34 27.17
CA ILE A 202 1.69 -25.23 26.52
C ILE A 202 2.48 -24.85 25.26
N PRO A 203 1.85 -24.82 24.07
CA PRO A 203 2.53 -24.40 22.85
C PRO A 203 3.06 -22.96 22.98
N MET A 204 4.33 -22.77 22.65
CA MET A 204 5.00 -21.47 22.69
C MET A 204 6.14 -21.42 21.67
N SER A 205 6.62 -20.22 21.37
CA SER A 205 7.75 -20.01 20.47
C SER A 205 9.06 -20.55 21.07
N GLU A 206 9.88 -21.24 20.27
CA GLU A 206 11.16 -21.79 20.74
C GLU A 206 12.15 -20.69 21.15
N ASN A 207 12.24 -19.63 20.34
CA ASN A 207 13.08 -18.44 20.55
C ASN A 207 12.24 -17.23 20.94
N PHE A 208 11.46 -17.39 22.01
CA PHE A 208 10.62 -16.32 22.57
C PHE A 208 11.48 -15.13 22.99
N LYS A 209 11.02 -13.93 22.62
CA LYS A 209 11.55 -12.65 23.06
C LYS A 209 10.38 -11.71 23.30
N VAL A 210 10.38 -11.03 24.44
CA VAL A 210 9.26 -10.17 24.86
C VAL A 210 9.02 -9.05 23.85
N GLU A 211 10.10 -8.47 23.33
CA GLU A 211 10.04 -7.35 22.39
C GLU A 211 9.37 -7.68 21.07
N LYS A 212 9.47 -8.93 20.59
CA LYS A 212 8.92 -9.33 19.27
C LYS A 212 7.40 -9.23 19.20
N LEU A 213 6.70 -9.53 20.29
CA LEU A 213 5.23 -9.53 20.30
C LEU A 213 4.65 -8.15 20.65
N LEU A 214 5.34 -7.38 21.49
CA LEU A 214 4.82 -6.14 22.07
C LEU A 214 5.28 -4.88 21.34
N ALA A 215 6.37 -4.95 20.58
CA ALA A 215 6.92 -3.84 19.85
C ALA A 215 7.31 -4.24 18.43
N THR A 216 7.01 -3.36 17.49
CA THR A 216 7.53 -3.50 16.13
C THR A 216 8.96 -2.97 16.03
N GLU A 217 9.74 -3.47 15.07
CA GLU A 217 11.08 -2.93 14.83
C GLU A 217 11.08 -1.42 14.51
N VAL A 218 10.00 -0.92 13.90
CA VAL A 218 9.81 0.50 13.62
C VAL A 218 9.61 1.28 14.92
N GLU A 219 8.80 0.79 15.86
CA GLU A 219 8.62 1.43 17.18
C GLU A 219 9.93 1.45 17.97
N MET A 220 10.65 0.34 18.02
CA MET A 220 11.94 0.26 18.72
C MET A 220 12.98 1.20 18.11
N SER A 221 13.06 1.26 16.78
CA SER A 221 13.94 2.19 16.07
C SER A 221 13.57 3.65 16.33
N LYS A 222 12.27 3.95 16.44
CA LYS A 222 11.79 5.28 16.80
C LYS A 222 12.19 5.64 18.23
N TRP A 223 12.05 4.74 19.20
CA TRP A 223 12.49 5.00 20.58
C TRP A 223 13.99 5.25 20.66
N ALA A 224 14.79 4.52 19.88
CA ALA A 224 16.22 4.77 19.77
C ALA A 224 16.51 6.19 19.26
N SER A 225 15.80 6.65 18.22
CA SER A 225 15.93 8.02 17.71
C SER A 225 15.46 9.09 18.72
N GLU A 226 14.51 8.75 19.59
CA GLU A 226 14.02 9.62 20.67
C GLU A 226 14.98 9.65 21.88
N GLY A 227 16.06 8.88 21.88
CA GLY A 227 17.10 8.86 22.92
C GLY A 227 16.96 7.75 23.96
N LEU A 228 16.07 6.77 23.75
CA LEU A 228 16.06 5.55 24.56
C LEU A 228 17.19 4.63 24.09
N PRO A 229 18.06 4.12 24.97
CA PRO A 229 19.07 3.13 24.60
C PRO A 229 18.45 1.87 23.99
N ALA A 230 19.19 1.23 23.09
CA ALA A 230 18.74 0.05 22.35
C ALA A 230 19.03 -1.28 23.08
N ASP A 231 19.38 -1.24 24.37
CA ASP A 231 19.56 -2.45 25.16
C ASP A 231 18.22 -3.09 25.54
N GLU A 232 18.26 -4.38 25.88
CA GLU A 232 17.05 -5.17 26.16
C GLU A 232 16.22 -4.60 27.31
N LEU A 233 16.85 -4.13 28.40
CA LEU A 233 16.12 -3.55 29.53
C LEU A 233 15.44 -2.25 29.13
N SER A 234 16.14 -1.37 28.42
CA SER A 234 15.57 -0.09 27.95
C SER A 234 14.40 -0.31 27.01
N ILE A 235 14.49 -1.27 26.08
CA ILE A 235 13.37 -1.66 25.20
C ILE A 235 12.20 -2.19 26.02
N GLN A 236 12.44 -3.09 26.97
CA GLN A 236 11.43 -3.60 27.89
C GLN A 236 10.75 -2.48 28.71
N ASN A 237 11.53 -1.52 29.20
CA ASN A 237 11.01 -0.35 29.90
C ASN A 237 10.16 0.53 28.97
N GLY A 238 10.60 0.72 27.71
CA GLY A 238 9.82 1.40 26.69
C GLY A 238 8.48 0.71 26.42
N ILE A 239 8.46 -0.62 26.39
CA ILE A 239 7.23 -1.42 26.25
C ILE A 239 6.32 -1.24 27.48
N LEU A 240 6.85 -1.36 28.70
CA LEU A 240 6.06 -1.20 29.92
C LEU A 240 5.44 0.20 30.02
N THR A 241 6.20 1.23 29.66
CA THR A 241 5.74 2.63 29.63
C THR A 241 4.68 2.88 28.58
N THR A 242 4.75 2.20 27.41
CA THR A 242 3.87 2.45 26.26
C THR A 242 2.65 1.53 26.17
N LYS A 243 2.79 0.26 26.53
CA LYS A 243 1.76 -0.78 26.40
C LYS A 243 1.15 -1.21 27.75
N GLY A 244 1.68 -0.71 28.87
CA GLY A 244 1.12 -0.94 30.20
C GLY A 244 -0.34 -0.50 30.30
N SER A 245 -1.17 -1.30 30.98
CA SER A 245 -2.59 -1.00 31.20
C SER A 245 -2.80 0.16 32.17
N ARG A 246 -1.88 0.34 33.12
CA ARG A 246 -1.87 1.40 34.14
C ARG A 246 -0.87 2.49 33.75
N PHE A 247 -1.03 3.67 34.33
CA PHE A 247 -0.08 4.76 34.08
C PHE A 247 1.30 4.45 34.69
N PRO A 248 2.40 4.74 33.97
CA PRO A 248 3.75 4.41 34.41
C PRO A 248 4.26 5.38 35.48
N LEU A 249 4.85 4.80 36.54
CA LEU A 249 5.68 5.47 37.53
C LEU A 249 7.12 4.99 37.36
N CYS A 250 7.94 5.81 36.71
CA CYS A 250 9.32 5.50 36.37
C CYS A 250 10.26 5.89 37.52
N ILE A 251 10.96 4.91 38.09
CA ILE A 251 12.06 5.14 39.04
C ILE A 251 13.32 5.39 38.23
N ASP A 252 13.70 6.65 38.07
CA ASP A 252 14.69 7.13 37.09
C ASP A 252 15.71 8.08 37.73
N PRO A 253 16.60 7.58 38.61
CA PRO A 253 17.63 8.39 39.25
C PRO A 253 18.60 9.05 38.25
N GLN A 254 18.80 8.45 37.07
CA GLN A 254 19.69 8.96 36.03
C GLN A 254 18.99 9.85 34.98
N GLN A 255 17.70 10.12 35.13
CA GLN A 255 16.93 11.00 34.23
C GLN A 255 16.90 10.53 32.75
N GLN A 256 16.96 9.23 32.49
CA GLN A 256 16.86 8.67 31.15
C GLN A 256 15.40 8.66 30.65
N ALA A 257 14.48 8.18 31.47
CA ALA A 257 13.05 8.08 31.15
C ALA A 257 12.44 9.45 30.93
N VAL A 258 12.73 10.40 31.82
CA VAL A 258 12.19 11.78 31.74
C VAL A 258 12.58 12.46 30.42
N ASN A 259 13.84 12.33 30.02
CA ASN A 259 14.35 12.92 28.79
C ASN A 259 13.76 12.25 27.54
N TRP A 260 13.60 10.93 27.57
CA TRP A 260 12.94 10.19 26.49
C TRP A 260 11.46 10.57 26.36
N ILE A 261 10.70 10.61 27.45
CA ILE A 261 9.27 10.97 27.45
C ILE A 261 9.07 12.39 26.92
N LYS A 262 9.91 13.35 27.34
CA LYS A 262 9.88 14.74 26.82
C LYS A 262 10.07 14.80 25.31
N ARG A 263 11.01 14.03 24.76
CA ARG A 263 11.28 13.98 23.31
C ARG A 263 10.16 13.27 22.54
N LYS A 264 9.68 12.15 23.07
CA LYS A 264 8.58 11.36 22.50
C LYS A 264 7.30 12.17 22.37
N GLU A 265 6.92 12.90 23.43
CA GLU A 265 5.67 13.65 23.50
C GLU A 265 5.83 15.13 23.07
N ALA A 266 6.98 15.51 22.51
CA ALA A 266 7.28 16.89 22.12
C ALA A 266 6.27 17.44 21.10
N GLN A 267 5.77 16.60 20.19
CA GLN A 267 4.77 16.98 19.18
C GLN A 267 3.34 16.98 19.73
N ASN A 268 3.12 16.39 20.92
CA ASN A 268 1.80 16.16 21.50
C ASN A 268 1.42 17.18 22.58
N ASN A 269 2.13 18.31 22.68
CA ASN A 269 1.91 19.37 23.68
C ASN A 269 2.02 18.88 25.15
N LEU A 270 3.04 18.07 25.45
CA LEU A 270 3.35 17.59 26.80
C LEU A 270 3.36 18.74 27.83
N LYS A 271 2.62 18.55 28.93
CA LYS A 271 2.68 19.42 30.11
C LYS A 271 3.53 18.77 31.19
N VAL A 272 4.45 19.54 31.75
CA VAL A 272 5.40 19.10 32.77
C VAL A 272 5.18 19.93 34.03
N CYS A 273 4.88 19.28 35.15
CA CYS A 273 4.66 19.91 36.45
C CYS A 273 5.24 19.04 37.58
N THR A 274 5.35 19.60 38.78
CA THR A 274 5.65 18.86 40.01
C THR A 274 4.46 18.93 40.97
N PHE A 275 4.39 18.03 41.96
CA PHE A 275 3.35 18.10 43.00
C PHE A 275 3.49 19.35 43.89
N ASN A 276 4.65 20.00 43.88
CA ASN A 276 4.91 21.22 44.64
C ASN A 276 4.37 22.49 43.95
N ASP A 277 3.95 22.41 42.68
CA ASP A 277 3.46 23.56 41.93
C ASP A 277 2.02 23.91 42.34
N SER A 278 1.76 25.12 42.86
CA SER A 278 0.43 25.50 43.35
C SER A 278 -0.70 25.39 42.31
N ASP A 279 -0.35 25.47 41.02
CA ASP A 279 -1.29 25.42 39.90
C ASP A 279 -1.31 24.07 39.17
N PHE A 280 -0.64 23.01 39.66
CA PHE A 280 -0.58 21.73 38.93
C PHE A 280 -1.99 21.16 38.67
N LEU A 281 -2.93 21.31 39.61
CA LEU A 281 -4.30 20.81 39.46
C LEU A 281 -5.01 21.45 38.27
N LYS A 282 -4.87 22.77 38.07
CA LYS A 282 -5.49 23.46 36.93
C LYS A 282 -4.90 22.99 35.60
N HIS A 283 -3.58 22.81 35.55
CA HIS A 283 -2.91 22.28 34.36
C HIS A 283 -3.34 20.84 34.07
N LEU A 284 -3.52 20.02 35.11
CA LEU A 284 -3.99 18.66 35.00
C LEU A 284 -5.45 18.59 34.53
N GLU A 285 -6.35 19.43 35.06
CA GLU A 285 -7.74 19.58 34.60
C GLU A 285 -7.78 19.87 33.08
N MET A 286 -6.97 20.82 32.63
CA MET A 286 -6.87 21.17 31.21
C MET A 286 -6.31 20.01 30.37
N ALA A 287 -5.26 19.34 30.85
CA ALA A 287 -4.65 18.23 30.12
C ALA A 287 -5.61 17.05 29.96
N VAL A 288 -6.39 16.72 31.00
CA VAL A 288 -7.42 15.67 30.96
C VAL A 288 -8.55 16.03 29.99
N THR A 289 -8.97 17.30 29.99
CA THR A 289 -10.05 17.81 29.12
C THR A 289 -9.65 17.82 27.64
N TYR A 290 -8.42 18.24 27.33
CA TYR A 290 -7.94 18.37 25.95
C TYR A 290 -7.14 17.17 25.44
N GLY A 291 -6.95 16.13 26.28
CA GLY A 291 -6.18 14.93 25.92
C GLY A 291 -4.68 15.16 25.79
N PHE A 292 -4.12 16.19 26.43
CA PHE A 292 -2.68 16.44 26.39
C PHE A 292 -1.94 15.48 27.32
N PRO A 293 -0.78 14.92 26.90
CA PRO A 293 0.08 14.16 27.80
C PRO A 293 0.55 15.02 28.98
N PHE A 294 0.60 14.44 30.16
CA PHE A 294 1.00 15.09 31.39
C PHE A 294 2.10 14.30 32.09
N LEU A 295 3.16 14.98 32.50
CA LEU A 295 4.32 14.41 33.18
C LEU A 295 4.51 15.08 34.54
N PHE A 296 4.43 14.29 35.61
CA PHE A 296 4.89 14.69 36.93
C PHE A 296 6.39 14.38 37.06
N GLU A 297 7.19 15.42 37.28
CA GLU A 297 8.59 15.30 37.65
C GLU A 297 8.76 15.29 39.16
N ASP A 298 9.87 14.72 39.62
CA ASP A 298 10.31 14.75 41.02
C ASP A 298 9.24 14.21 41.97
N VAL A 299 8.66 13.07 41.59
CA VAL A 299 7.66 12.38 42.41
C VAL A 299 8.35 11.71 43.59
N ASP A 300 8.05 12.20 44.79
CA ASP A 300 8.52 11.64 46.06
C ASP A 300 7.74 10.36 46.43
N GLU A 301 8.00 9.82 47.63
CA GLU A 301 7.27 8.66 48.16
C GLU A 301 5.80 8.98 48.47
N TYR A 302 5.49 10.25 48.77
CA TYR A 302 4.13 10.72 48.98
C TYR A 302 3.52 11.19 47.66
N ILE A 303 2.50 10.47 47.20
CA ILE A 303 1.69 10.84 46.04
C ILE A 303 0.36 11.41 46.54
N ASP A 304 0.03 12.62 46.09
CA ASP A 304 -1.21 13.29 46.50
C ASP A 304 -2.46 12.46 46.07
N PRO A 305 -3.33 12.05 47.01
CA PRO A 305 -4.54 11.28 46.72
C PRO A 305 -5.51 11.95 45.73
N VAL A 306 -5.39 13.27 45.49
CA VAL A 306 -6.24 13.97 44.52
C VAL A 306 -6.16 13.35 43.12
N ILE A 307 -5.01 12.76 42.75
CA ILE A 307 -4.85 12.11 41.43
C ILE A 307 -5.23 10.62 41.41
N ASP A 308 -5.68 10.03 42.52
CA ASP A 308 -6.00 8.60 42.63
C ASP A 308 -7.05 8.17 41.60
N ASN A 309 -8.10 8.97 41.42
CA ASN A 309 -9.15 8.67 40.44
C ASN A 309 -8.58 8.57 39.02
N ILE A 310 -7.57 9.39 38.67
CA ILE A 310 -6.88 9.33 37.39
C ILE A 310 -6.02 8.07 37.31
N LEU A 311 -5.21 7.79 38.33
CA LEU A 311 -4.33 6.62 38.37
C LEU A 311 -5.11 5.31 38.21
N GLU A 312 -6.22 5.19 38.94
CA GLU A 312 -7.13 4.03 38.91
C GLU A 312 -8.03 4.01 37.68
N LYS A 313 -7.99 5.05 36.83
CA LYS A 313 -8.84 5.22 35.64
C LYS A 313 -10.32 5.07 35.98
N ASN A 314 -10.77 5.68 37.08
CA ASN A 314 -12.15 5.66 37.56
C ASN A 314 -13.07 6.58 36.72
N ILE A 315 -13.16 6.29 35.42
CA ILE A 315 -13.88 7.08 34.43
C ILE A 315 -15.37 6.77 34.55
N ARG A 316 -16.17 7.80 34.81
CA ARG A 316 -17.63 7.71 34.88
C ARG A 316 -18.22 8.14 33.54
N SER A 317 -19.30 7.48 33.14
CA SER A 317 -20.02 7.81 31.91
C SER A 317 -21.45 8.24 32.24
N ALA A 318 -21.83 9.45 31.84
CA ALA A 318 -23.20 9.95 31.90
C ALA A 318 -23.68 10.22 30.46
N GLY A 319 -24.45 9.28 29.91
CA GLY A 319 -24.83 9.31 28.49
C GLY A 319 -23.61 9.16 27.59
N ALA A 320 -23.40 10.11 26.66
CA ALA A 320 -22.25 10.14 25.77
C ALA A 320 -21.00 10.82 26.39
N ARG A 321 -21.16 11.50 27.54
CA ARG A 321 -20.08 12.24 28.21
C ARG A 321 -19.30 11.31 29.13
N ARG A 322 -17.98 11.24 28.94
CA ARG A 322 -17.05 10.57 29.86
C ARG A 322 -16.35 11.63 30.71
N PHE A 323 -16.34 11.45 32.02
CA PHE A 323 -15.75 12.39 32.95
C PHE A 323 -15.07 11.67 34.11
N ILE A 324 -14.16 12.37 34.77
CA ILE A 324 -13.46 11.90 35.97
C ILE A 324 -13.58 12.96 37.06
N VAL A 325 -13.70 12.53 38.31
CA VAL A 325 -13.78 13.45 39.45
C VAL A 325 -12.37 13.74 39.94
N LEU A 326 -11.94 14.99 39.85
CA LEU A 326 -10.64 15.46 40.33
C LEU A 326 -10.86 16.43 41.50
N GLY A 327 -10.52 16.00 42.72
CA GLY A 327 -10.93 16.69 43.93
C GLY A 327 -12.46 16.79 44.01
N ASP A 328 -12.98 18.02 43.97
CA ASP A 328 -14.42 18.30 44.04
C ASP A 328 -15.06 18.57 42.66
N LYS A 329 -14.29 18.54 41.57
CA LYS A 329 -14.77 18.89 40.22
C LYS A 329 -14.91 17.70 39.29
N GLU A 330 -15.93 17.73 38.44
CA GLU A 330 -16.08 16.82 37.30
C GLU A 330 -15.34 17.38 36.09
N VAL A 331 -14.35 16.65 35.60
CA VAL A 331 -13.51 17.02 34.45
C VAL A 331 -13.82 16.08 33.30
N ASP A 332 -14.04 16.61 32.10
CA ASP A 332 -14.26 15.80 30.91
C ASP A 332 -13.00 15.00 30.57
N TYR A 333 -13.17 13.70 30.30
CA TYR A 333 -12.06 12.80 30.06
C TYR A 333 -11.89 12.53 28.56
N ASP A 334 -10.78 12.97 27.99
CA ASP A 334 -10.38 12.62 26.63
C ASP A 334 -9.63 11.26 26.59
N PRO A 335 -10.00 10.32 25.71
CA PRO A 335 -9.33 9.02 25.59
C PRO A 335 -7.84 9.08 25.20
N ASN A 336 -7.35 10.18 24.63
CA ASN A 336 -5.95 10.35 24.27
C ASN A 336 -5.09 10.81 25.45
N PHE A 337 -5.71 11.22 26.57
CA PHE A 337 -4.98 11.65 27.75
C PHE A 337 -4.05 10.55 28.29
N ARG A 338 -2.80 10.95 28.57
CA ARG A 338 -1.77 10.05 29.09
C ARG A 338 -0.99 10.69 30.22
N LEU A 339 -0.91 9.99 31.35
CA LEU A 339 -0.16 10.43 32.51
C LEU A 339 1.16 9.65 32.63
N TYR A 340 2.23 10.37 32.97
CA TYR A 340 3.54 9.84 33.29
C TYR A 340 3.99 10.38 34.65
N LEU A 341 4.57 9.53 35.50
CA LEU A 341 5.19 9.95 36.75
C LEU A 341 6.65 9.52 36.75
N VAL A 342 7.56 10.41 37.16
CA VAL A 342 8.98 10.10 37.24
C VAL A 342 9.54 10.50 38.60
N SER A 343 10.24 9.57 39.25
CA SER A 343 10.95 9.80 40.52
C SER A 343 12.45 9.78 40.30
N LYS A 344 13.18 10.70 40.95
CA LYS A 344 14.65 10.73 41.00
C LYS A 344 15.22 9.84 42.11
N LEU A 345 14.39 9.36 43.04
CA LEU A 345 14.84 8.52 44.14
C LEU A 345 15.26 7.16 43.58
N ALA A 346 16.43 6.67 43.97
CA ALA A 346 16.92 5.38 43.47
C ALA A 346 16.13 4.19 44.03
N ASN A 347 15.74 4.25 45.31
CA ASN A 347 14.99 3.20 46.01
C ASN A 347 13.84 3.79 46.85
N PRO A 348 12.79 4.34 46.20
CA PRO A 348 11.63 4.87 46.90
C PRO A 348 10.78 3.74 47.51
N THR A 349 10.23 4.00 48.70
CA THR A 349 9.32 3.07 49.39
C THR A 349 7.86 3.41 49.09
N TYR A 350 7.32 2.78 48.05
CA TYR A 350 5.91 2.94 47.69
C TYR A 350 4.99 1.95 48.42
N SER A 351 3.78 2.40 48.77
CA SER A 351 2.77 1.54 49.38
C SER A 351 2.17 0.53 48.38
N PRO A 352 1.62 -0.61 48.83
CA PRO A 352 0.94 -1.56 47.94
C PRO A 352 -0.18 -0.94 47.11
N LYS A 353 -0.81 0.13 47.60
CA LYS A 353 -1.82 0.90 46.85
C LYS A 353 -1.22 1.47 45.56
N VAL A 354 -0.04 2.09 45.63
CA VAL A 354 0.63 2.66 44.45
C VAL A 354 0.95 1.57 43.42
N PHE A 355 1.44 0.40 43.87
CA PHE A 355 1.68 -0.75 42.99
C PHE A 355 0.39 -1.35 42.39
N GLY A 356 -0.76 -1.11 43.02
CA GLY A 356 -2.08 -1.43 42.49
C GLY A 356 -2.52 -0.45 41.41
N SER A 357 -2.43 0.85 41.68
CA SER A 357 -2.96 1.94 40.85
C SER A 357 -2.05 2.32 39.68
N ALA A 358 -0.73 2.21 39.81
CA ALA A 358 0.26 2.55 38.79
C ALA A 358 1.16 1.35 38.45
N ILE A 359 1.76 1.37 37.26
CA ILE A 359 2.82 0.41 36.91
C ILE A 359 4.17 1.03 37.28
N VAL A 360 4.79 0.50 38.33
CA VAL A 360 6.13 0.94 38.76
C VAL A 360 7.17 0.30 37.85
N ILE A 361 8.02 1.12 37.25
CA ILE A 361 9.03 0.69 36.27
C ILE A 361 10.40 1.13 36.76
N ASN A 362 11.30 0.16 36.94
CA ASN A 362 12.68 0.42 37.29
C ASN A 362 13.48 0.83 36.04
N TYR A 363 13.88 2.11 35.99
CA TYR A 363 14.75 2.68 34.96
C TYR A 363 16.21 2.79 35.41
N SER A 364 16.58 2.18 36.54
CA SER A 364 17.97 2.12 36.98
C SER A 364 18.85 1.51 35.89
N VAL A 365 19.92 2.21 35.55
CA VAL A 365 20.83 1.82 34.48
C VAL A 365 21.54 0.52 34.85
N THR A 366 21.62 -0.43 33.91
CA THR A 366 22.38 -1.68 34.08
C THR A 366 23.85 -1.48 33.74
N PHE A 367 24.72 -2.38 34.23
CA PHE A 367 26.13 -2.38 33.87
C PHE A 367 26.35 -2.35 32.35
N LYS A 368 25.65 -3.22 31.63
CA LYS A 368 25.73 -3.30 30.16
C LYS A 368 25.16 -2.05 29.49
N GLY A 369 24.00 -1.55 29.94
CA GLY A 369 23.39 -0.34 29.40
C GLY A 369 24.31 0.88 29.54
N LEU A 370 24.93 1.07 30.71
CA LEU A 370 25.89 2.14 30.93
C LEU A 370 27.16 1.94 30.09
N GLN A 371 27.66 0.72 29.99
CA GLN A 371 28.81 0.41 29.14
C GLN A 371 28.55 0.81 27.69
N ASP A 372 27.39 0.47 27.13
CA ASP A 372 27.04 0.85 25.76
C ASP A 372 26.84 2.37 25.61
N GLN A 373 26.29 3.04 26.63
CA GLN A 373 26.18 4.50 26.65
C GLN A 373 27.56 5.18 26.67
N LEU A 374 28.47 4.73 27.52
CA LEU A 374 29.84 5.25 27.60
C LEU A 374 30.63 4.93 26.34
N LEU A 375 30.35 3.81 25.68
CA LEU A 375 30.94 3.49 24.38
C LEU A 375 30.58 4.55 23.33
N ASN A 376 29.31 4.96 23.28
CA ASN A 376 28.88 6.06 22.40
C ASN A 376 29.68 7.34 22.69
N VAL A 377 29.90 7.68 23.96
CA VAL A 377 30.66 8.87 24.36
C VAL A 377 32.14 8.77 23.94
N VAL A 378 32.79 7.64 24.17
CA VAL A 378 34.20 7.43 23.78
C VAL A 378 34.35 7.50 22.26
N VAL A 379 33.47 6.83 21.51
CA VAL A 379 33.52 6.82 20.04
C VAL A 379 33.23 8.21 19.49
N ALA A 380 32.23 8.92 20.02
CA ALA A 380 31.92 10.29 19.59
C ALA A 380 33.11 11.24 19.78
N HIS A 381 33.91 11.06 20.84
CA HIS A 381 35.11 11.86 21.08
C HIS A 381 36.29 11.44 20.19
N GLU A 382 36.59 10.14 20.09
CA GLU A 382 37.79 9.65 19.38
C GLU A 382 37.60 9.57 17.86
N ARG A 383 36.40 9.22 17.40
CA ARG A 383 36.06 9.03 15.99
C ARG A 383 34.65 9.55 15.71
N LYS A 384 34.51 10.87 15.79
CA LYS A 384 33.24 11.57 15.55
C LYS A 384 32.56 11.16 14.24
N GLU A 385 33.33 10.99 13.17
CA GLU A 385 32.81 10.56 11.86
C GLU A 385 32.10 9.20 11.91
N LEU A 386 32.61 8.24 12.69
CA LEU A 386 31.96 6.93 12.85
C LEU A 386 30.64 7.02 13.61
N GLU A 387 30.58 7.87 14.64
CA GLU A 387 29.33 8.04 15.40
C GLU A 387 28.29 8.81 14.59
N GLU A 388 28.69 9.86 13.86
CA GLU A 388 27.80 10.56 12.93
C GLU A 388 27.29 9.63 11.82
N GLN A 389 28.14 8.74 11.29
CA GLN A 389 27.74 7.73 10.32
C GLN A 389 26.72 6.75 10.93
N ARG A 390 26.94 6.30 12.17
CA ARG A 390 26.00 5.43 12.89
C ARG A 390 24.64 6.09 13.11
N GLU A 391 24.61 7.32 13.62
CA GLU A 391 23.36 8.05 13.86
C GLU A 391 22.54 8.25 12.57
N ARG A 392 23.23 8.58 11.46
CA ARG A 392 22.60 8.66 10.14
C ARG A 392 22.05 7.31 9.70
N LEU A 393 22.83 6.24 9.81
CA LEU A 393 22.38 4.89 9.45
C LEU A 393 21.16 4.46 10.27
N ILE A 394 21.13 4.71 11.58
CA ILE A 394 19.98 4.38 12.44
C ILE A 394 18.73 5.14 11.98
N THR A 395 18.87 6.44 11.69
CA THR A 395 17.75 7.27 11.23
C THR A 395 17.25 6.83 9.86
N GLU A 396 18.15 6.59 8.91
CA GLU A 396 17.82 6.11 7.56
C GLU A 396 17.19 4.71 7.60
N MET A 397 17.71 3.79 8.42
CA MET A 397 17.11 2.47 8.62
C MET A 397 15.71 2.57 9.20
N SER A 398 15.48 3.45 10.18
CA SER A 398 14.14 3.70 10.75
C SER A 398 13.16 4.17 9.68
N GLN A 399 13.56 5.15 8.87
CA GLN A 399 12.73 5.71 7.80
C GLN A 399 12.47 4.69 6.70
N ASN A 400 13.49 3.95 6.27
CA ASN A 400 13.39 2.93 5.24
C ASN A 400 12.49 1.75 5.67
N LYS A 401 12.58 1.32 6.94
CA LYS A 401 11.67 0.29 7.49
C LYS A 401 10.22 0.77 7.53
N SER A 402 9.97 2.01 7.96
CA SER A 402 8.63 2.60 7.92
C SER A 402 8.10 2.67 6.49
N LEU A 403 8.90 3.20 5.56
CA LEU A 403 8.53 3.36 4.17
C LEU A 403 8.24 2.01 3.49
N LEU A 404 9.01 0.96 3.79
CA LEU A 404 8.77 -0.38 3.27
C LEU A 404 7.39 -0.89 3.69
N LYS A 405 7.04 -0.74 4.97
CA LYS A 405 5.72 -1.12 5.50
C LYS A 405 4.61 -0.30 4.86
N ASP A 406 4.80 1.01 4.73
CA ASP A 406 3.80 1.89 4.11
C ASP A 406 3.54 1.53 2.64
N LEU A 407 4.59 1.13 1.90
CA LEU A 407 4.47 0.65 0.52
C LEU A 407 3.70 -0.69 0.44
N GLU A 408 3.95 -1.61 1.36
CA GLU A 408 3.21 -2.88 1.46
C GLU A 408 1.73 -2.66 1.79
N ASP A 409 1.43 -1.82 2.78
CA ASP A 409 0.06 -1.46 3.17
C ASP A 409 -0.67 -0.73 2.03
N THR A 410 0.04 0.10 1.27
CA THR A 410 -0.51 0.76 0.07
C THR A 410 -0.81 -0.25 -1.01
N LEU A 411 0.08 -1.20 -1.28
CA LEU A 411 -0.14 -2.27 -2.27
C LEU A 411 -1.40 -3.08 -1.93
N LEU A 412 -1.55 -3.49 -0.68
CA LEU A 412 -2.72 -4.23 -0.21
C LEU A 412 -4.00 -3.39 -0.31
N ARG A 413 -3.93 -2.10 0.04
CA ARG A 413 -5.07 -1.18 -0.04
C ARG A 413 -5.56 -0.98 -1.47
N GLU A 414 -4.65 -0.80 -2.42
CA GLU A 414 -4.98 -0.63 -3.84
C GLU A 414 -5.58 -1.92 -4.45
N LEU A 415 -5.08 -3.09 -4.05
CA LEU A 415 -5.69 -4.38 -4.43
C LEU A 415 -7.08 -4.58 -3.80
N ALA A 416 -7.29 -4.14 -2.57
CA ALA A 416 -8.59 -4.28 -1.90
C ALA A 416 -9.64 -3.26 -2.36
N SER A 417 -9.21 -2.04 -2.73
CA SER A 417 -10.10 -0.95 -3.15
C SER A 417 -10.57 -1.08 -4.60
N SER A 418 -9.84 -1.83 -5.41
CA SER A 418 -10.13 -1.99 -6.83
C SER A 418 -11.41 -2.80 -7.04
N THR A 419 -12.45 -2.10 -7.46
CA THR A 419 -13.77 -2.66 -7.80
C THR A 419 -13.95 -2.67 -9.31
N GLY A 420 -14.38 -3.80 -9.87
CA GLY A 420 -14.54 -3.99 -11.31
C GLY A 420 -13.38 -4.73 -11.99
N MET A 421 -13.25 -4.58 -13.31
CA MET A 421 -12.30 -5.34 -14.11
C MET A 421 -10.88 -4.75 -13.98
N MET A 422 -10.08 -5.37 -13.11
CA MET A 422 -8.77 -4.88 -12.69
C MET A 422 -7.76 -4.68 -13.83
N LEU A 423 -7.94 -5.42 -14.92
CA LEU A 423 -7.11 -5.35 -16.13
C LEU A 423 -7.26 -4.04 -16.91
N ASP A 424 -8.37 -3.32 -16.73
CA ASP A 424 -8.65 -2.08 -17.45
C ASP A 424 -8.15 -0.85 -16.67
N ASN A 425 -7.73 -1.02 -15.41
CA ASN A 425 -7.19 0.05 -14.57
C ASN A 425 -5.67 0.20 -14.77
N ILE A 426 -5.29 1.01 -15.76
CA ILE A 426 -3.88 1.27 -16.10
C ILE A 426 -3.14 1.99 -14.95
N GLU A 427 -3.83 2.83 -14.20
CA GLU A 427 -3.25 3.58 -13.08
C GLU A 427 -2.88 2.65 -11.92
N LEU A 428 -3.77 1.70 -11.60
CA LEU A 428 -3.49 0.65 -10.63
C LEU A 428 -2.26 -0.19 -11.02
N ILE A 429 -2.17 -0.60 -12.28
CA ILE A 429 -1.02 -1.40 -12.75
C ILE A 429 0.29 -0.60 -12.63
N ARG A 430 0.27 0.70 -13.00
CA ARG A 430 1.45 1.56 -12.91
C ARG A 430 1.87 1.82 -11.47
N THR A 431 0.90 2.02 -10.57
CA THR A 431 1.18 2.23 -9.15
C THR A 431 1.73 0.96 -8.51
N LEU A 432 1.15 -0.21 -8.78
CA LEU A 432 1.67 -1.50 -8.31
C LEU A 432 3.11 -1.77 -8.80
N GLU A 433 3.41 -1.50 -10.07
CA GLU A 433 4.76 -1.67 -10.64
C GLU A 433 5.77 -0.74 -9.94
N SER A 434 5.41 0.54 -9.73
CA SER A 434 6.23 1.54 -9.03
C SER A 434 6.44 1.22 -7.54
N THR A 435 5.38 0.76 -6.86
CA THR A 435 5.45 0.39 -5.43
C THR A 435 6.34 -0.83 -5.25
N LYS A 436 6.23 -1.83 -6.14
CA LYS A 436 7.10 -3.03 -6.12
C LYS A 436 8.56 -2.70 -6.34
N THR A 437 8.90 -1.92 -7.37
CA THR A 437 10.30 -1.57 -7.65
C THR A 437 10.92 -0.81 -6.49
N LYS A 438 10.20 0.17 -5.93
CA LYS A 438 10.64 0.89 -4.71
C LYS A 438 10.81 -0.03 -3.52
N ALA A 439 9.89 -0.97 -3.27
CA ALA A 439 10.00 -1.92 -2.16
C ALA A 439 11.26 -2.81 -2.29
N VAL A 440 11.56 -3.29 -3.50
CA VAL A 440 12.78 -4.08 -3.77
C VAL A 440 14.05 -3.24 -3.56
N GLU A 441 14.07 -1.99 -4.05
CA GLU A 441 15.20 -1.07 -3.86
C GLU A 441 15.43 -0.77 -2.36
N ILE A 442 14.36 -0.52 -1.60
CA ILE A 442 14.44 -0.24 -0.17
C ILE A 442 14.90 -1.49 0.59
N ALA A 443 14.40 -2.67 0.24
CA ALA A 443 14.85 -3.93 0.84
C ALA A 443 16.36 -4.15 0.61
N GLN A 444 16.86 -3.91 -0.60
CA GLN A 444 18.29 -3.98 -0.90
C GLN A 444 19.09 -2.94 -0.09
N LYS A 445 18.61 -1.69 -0.01
CA LYS A 445 19.24 -0.65 0.82
C LYS A 445 19.29 -1.04 2.30
N LEU A 446 18.23 -1.66 2.84
CA LEU A 446 18.21 -2.17 4.21
C LEU A 446 19.23 -3.28 4.42
N THR A 447 19.39 -4.21 3.46
CA THR A 447 20.42 -5.26 3.57
C THR A 447 21.83 -4.70 3.59
N LEU A 448 22.12 -3.71 2.74
CA LEU A 448 23.42 -3.01 2.73
C LEU A 448 23.63 -2.20 4.01
N ALA A 449 22.61 -1.48 4.48
CA ALA A 449 22.68 -0.72 5.72
C ALA A 449 22.95 -1.62 6.94
N ASN A 450 22.34 -2.82 6.99
CA ASN A 450 22.62 -3.80 8.05
C ASN A 450 24.06 -4.30 8.02
N GLN A 451 24.62 -4.55 6.84
CA GLN A 451 26.03 -4.95 6.70
C GLN A 451 26.98 -3.83 7.15
N THR A 452 26.77 -2.61 6.66
CA THR A 452 27.54 -1.43 7.09
C THR A 452 27.40 -1.19 8.58
N SER A 453 26.21 -1.36 9.16
CA SER A 453 25.98 -1.22 10.60
C SER A 453 26.80 -2.25 11.39
N ALA A 454 26.95 -3.48 10.90
CA ALA A 454 27.76 -4.51 11.56
C ALA A 454 29.26 -4.17 11.51
N GLU A 455 29.75 -3.65 10.38
CA GLU A 455 31.14 -3.20 10.23
C GLU A 455 31.45 -1.99 11.14
N VAL A 456 30.51 -1.05 11.23
CA VAL A 456 30.59 0.09 12.15
C VAL A 456 30.62 -0.41 13.59
N GLU A 457 29.74 -1.33 13.98
CA GLU A 457 29.72 -1.86 15.34
C GLU A 457 31.01 -2.61 15.70
N GLN A 458 31.55 -3.41 14.76
CA GLN A 458 32.84 -4.06 14.94
C GLN A 458 33.98 -3.05 15.16
N SER A 459 33.96 -1.93 14.44
CA SER A 459 34.94 -0.85 14.61
C SER A 459 34.79 -0.14 15.96
N ARG A 460 33.54 0.01 16.45
CA ARG A 460 33.22 0.62 17.75
C ARG A 460 33.62 -0.28 18.90
N ASP A 461 33.42 -1.59 18.77
CA ASP A 461 33.76 -2.58 19.80
C ASP A 461 35.24 -2.55 20.21
N ALA A 462 36.12 -2.07 19.34
CA ALA A 462 37.53 -1.87 19.68
C ALA A 462 37.73 -0.88 20.86
N TYR A 463 36.79 0.03 21.11
CA TYR A 463 36.80 0.99 22.24
C TYR A 463 36.06 0.47 23.49
N ARG A 464 35.39 -0.68 23.40
CA ARG A 464 34.61 -1.30 24.49
C ARG A 464 35.39 -1.46 25.81
N PRO A 465 36.70 -1.76 25.84
CA PRO A 465 37.45 -1.83 27.09
C PRO A 465 37.46 -0.52 27.89
N ALA A 466 37.56 0.63 27.22
CA ALA A 466 37.52 1.94 27.90
C ALA A 466 36.13 2.22 28.49
N ALA A 467 35.07 1.90 27.73
CA ALA A 467 33.69 2.02 28.19
C ALA A 467 33.37 1.07 29.36
N LYS A 468 33.89 -0.16 29.32
CA LYS A 468 33.78 -1.14 30.42
C LYS A 468 34.41 -0.60 31.70
N CYS A 469 35.63 -0.08 31.60
CA CYS A 469 36.31 0.56 32.74
C CYS A 469 35.48 1.72 33.29
N GLY A 470 34.94 2.59 32.43
CA GLY A 470 34.09 3.69 32.85
C GLY A 470 32.82 3.23 33.58
N ALA A 471 32.16 2.18 33.09
CA ALA A 471 30.98 1.63 33.74
C ALA A 471 31.30 1.11 35.14
N VAL A 472 32.37 0.31 35.29
CA VAL A 472 32.83 -0.18 36.61
C VAL A 472 33.07 1.00 37.55
N LEU A 473 33.78 2.03 37.11
CA LEU A 473 34.09 3.20 37.93
C LEU A 473 32.85 3.95 38.39
N PHE A 474 31.84 4.11 37.52
CA PHE A 474 30.58 4.73 37.92
C PHE A 474 29.85 3.91 38.98
N PHE A 475 29.74 2.59 38.81
CA PHE A 475 29.05 1.75 39.80
C PHE A 475 29.76 1.78 41.16
N VAL A 476 31.10 1.75 41.17
CA VAL A 476 31.89 1.92 42.40
C VAL A 476 31.59 3.27 43.07
N LEU A 477 31.46 4.37 42.31
CA LEU A 477 31.06 5.66 42.87
C LEU A 477 29.63 5.64 43.43
N SER A 478 28.69 5.04 42.72
CA SER A 478 27.29 4.98 43.15
C SER A 478 27.10 4.14 44.41
N GLU A 479 27.91 3.09 44.59
CA GLU A 479 27.89 2.23 45.78
C GLU A 479 28.39 2.96 47.05
N LEU A 480 29.12 4.08 46.91
CA LEU A 480 29.59 4.85 48.07
C LEU A 480 28.46 5.44 48.91
N ALA A 481 27.29 5.67 48.31
CA ALA A 481 26.10 6.15 49.00
C ALA A 481 25.65 5.18 50.11
N VAL A 482 25.96 3.89 49.99
CA VAL A 482 25.68 2.87 51.03
C VAL A 482 26.51 3.10 52.29
N ILE A 483 27.74 3.61 52.14
CA ILE A 483 28.63 3.90 53.27
C ILE A 483 28.23 5.20 53.97
N ASN A 484 27.96 6.24 53.17
CA ASN A 484 27.48 7.52 53.70
C ASN A 484 26.53 8.16 52.69
N PRO A 485 25.32 8.56 53.09
CA PRO A 485 24.36 9.26 52.22
C PRO A 485 24.91 10.53 51.57
N MET A 486 25.97 11.15 52.13
CA MET A 486 26.63 12.31 51.52
C MET A 486 27.42 11.98 50.23
N TYR A 487 27.70 10.70 49.97
CA TYR A 487 28.49 10.24 48.82
C TYR A 487 27.61 9.85 47.64
N GLU A 488 26.73 10.76 47.25
CA GLU A 488 25.84 10.57 46.12
C GLU A 488 26.40 11.25 44.87
N TYR A 489 26.55 10.48 43.79
CA TYR A 489 27.07 10.96 42.53
C TYR A 489 26.03 10.74 41.43
N SER A 490 25.67 11.81 40.72
CA SER A 490 24.81 11.70 39.55
C SER A 490 25.57 11.17 38.33
N LEU A 491 24.88 10.47 37.44
CA LEU A 491 25.46 10.05 36.17
C LEU A 491 25.89 11.24 35.32
N SER A 492 25.16 12.36 35.36
CA SER A 492 25.52 13.59 34.65
C SER A 492 26.88 14.14 35.08
N ALA A 493 27.13 14.23 36.39
CA ALA A 493 28.40 14.71 36.93
C ALA A 493 29.56 13.75 36.57
N PHE A 494 29.31 12.44 36.63
CA PHE A 494 30.29 11.45 36.18
C PHE A 494 30.63 11.59 34.70
N LEU A 495 29.62 11.80 33.83
CA LEU A 495 29.83 12.01 32.39
C LEU A 495 30.67 13.25 32.09
N GLU A 496 30.57 14.32 32.88
CA GLU A 496 31.44 15.48 32.74
C GLU A 496 32.91 15.13 33.04
N VAL A 497 33.16 14.41 34.14
CA VAL A 497 34.51 13.94 34.50
C VAL A 497 35.05 12.98 33.45
N PHE A 498 34.21 12.09 32.94
CA PHE A 498 34.55 11.15 31.88
C PHE A 498 34.99 11.89 30.60
N ASN A 499 34.20 12.86 30.13
CA ASN A 499 34.54 13.69 28.96
C ASN A 499 35.82 14.50 29.17
N GLN A 500 36.00 15.11 30.34
CA GLN A 500 37.23 15.82 30.67
C GLN A 500 38.45 14.90 30.68
N SER A 501 38.31 13.65 31.13
CA SER A 501 39.39 12.67 31.12
C SER A 501 39.80 12.28 29.69
N LEU A 502 38.83 12.15 28.79
CA LEU A 502 39.07 11.91 27.36
C LEU A 502 39.86 13.06 26.74
N ALA A 503 39.44 14.31 26.99
CA ALA A 503 40.11 15.50 26.48
C ALA A 503 41.54 15.70 27.03
N ARG A 504 41.79 15.32 28.30
CA ARG A 504 43.11 15.45 28.94
C ARG A 504 44.09 14.32 28.59
N SER A 505 43.57 13.17 28.18
CA SER A 505 44.39 12.01 27.88
C SER A 505 45.28 12.24 26.65
N LYS A 506 46.55 11.81 26.71
CA LYS A 506 47.52 12.04 25.62
C LYS A 506 47.11 11.30 24.34
N PRO A 507 46.93 11.99 23.19
CA PRO A 507 46.54 11.35 21.94
C PRO A 507 47.63 10.41 21.42
N ASP A 508 47.22 9.34 20.72
CA ASP A 508 48.10 8.37 20.09
C ASP A 508 47.38 7.80 18.84
N PRO A 509 48.03 7.75 17.66
CA PRO A 509 47.39 7.24 16.45
C PRO A 509 47.13 5.73 16.49
N ILE A 510 47.85 4.96 17.31
CA ILE A 510 47.68 3.51 17.42
C ILE A 510 46.69 3.20 18.54
N LEU A 511 45.55 2.59 18.20
CA LEU A 511 44.49 2.29 19.15
C LEU A 511 44.97 1.48 20.36
N SER A 512 45.79 0.45 20.15
CA SER A 512 46.34 -0.39 21.23
C SER A 512 47.19 0.38 22.24
N LYS A 513 47.79 1.51 21.84
CA LYS A 513 48.54 2.41 22.75
C LYS A 513 47.67 3.53 23.30
N ARG A 514 46.64 3.93 22.56
CA ARG A 514 45.66 4.96 22.96
C ARG A 514 44.77 4.49 24.11
N LEU A 515 44.24 3.27 24.03
CA LEU A 515 43.28 2.75 25.02
C LEU A 515 43.83 2.73 26.45
N PRO A 516 45.03 2.19 26.75
CA PRO A 516 45.58 2.24 28.10
C PRO A 516 45.73 3.67 28.63
N LYS A 517 46.16 4.62 27.80
CA LYS A 517 46.31 6.03 28.18
C LYS A 517 44.97 6.70 28.54
N ILE A 518 43.90 6.35 27.82
CA ILE A 518 42.54 6.81 28.15
C ILE A 518 42.13 6.22 29.50
N ILE A 519 42.28 4.90 29.66
CA ILE A 519 41.88 4.17 30.86
C ILE A 519 42.62 4.69 32.10
N ASP A 520 43.94 4.89 32.01
CA ASP A 520 44.74 5.37 33.14
C ASP A 520 44.40 6.81 33.53
N THR A 521 44.23 7.69 32.52
CA THR A 521 43.77 9.07 32.76
C THR A 521 42.38 9.09 33.41
N LEU A 522 41.48 8.22 32.95
CA LEU A 522 40.13 8.10 33.49
C LEU A 522 40.14 7.63 34.95
N LYS A 523 40.88 6.55 35.25
CA LYS A 523 41.05 6.03 36.62
C LYS A 523 41.53 7.15 37.56
N TYR A 524 42.57 7.89 37.15
CA TYR A 524 43.13 8.97 37.95
C TYR A 524 42.15 10.15 38.12
N ALA A 525 41.44 10.54 37.06
CA ALA A 525 40.46 11.62 37.09
C ALA A 525 39.29 11.30 38.03
N VAL A 526 38.72 10.09 37.90
CA VAL A 526 37.62 9.63 38.75
C VAL A 526 38.06 9.51 40.20
N TYR A 527 39.26 8.96 40.46
CA TYR A 527 39.77 8.84 41.82
C TYR A 527 39.90 10.21 42.51
N ASN A 528 40.50 11.19 41.82
CA ASN A 528 40.64 12.54 42.37
C ASN A 528 39.30 13.24 42.57
N TYR A 529 38.37 13.04 41.63
CA TYR A 529 37.03 13.59 41.71
C TYR A 529 36.24 13.03 42.91
N ALA A 530 36.38 11.74 43.21
CA ALA A 530 35.78 11.17 44.42
C ALA A 530 36.48 11.68 45.69
N CYS A 531 37.82 11.69 45.71
CA CYS A 531 38.62 12.05 46.88
C CYS A 531 38.48 13.51 47.32
N THR A 532 37.94 14.40 46.48
CA THR A 532 37.63 15.79 46.89
C THR A 532 36.43 15.86 47.84
N GLY A 533 35.48 14.93 47.73
CA GLY A 533 34.28 14.85 48.58
C GLY A 533 34.36 13.81 49.70
N LEU A 534 35.28 12.85 49.61
CA LEU A 534 35.44 11.78 50.60
C LEU A 534 36.17 12.23 51.88
N PHE A 535 35.72 11.72 53.02
CA PHE A 535 36.49 11.84 54.28
C PHE A 535 37.78 11.02 54.19
N GLU A 536 38.83 11.48 54.88
CA GLU A 536 40.16 10.86 54.81
C GLU A 536 40.13 9.36 55.15
N ASN A 537 39.30 8.97 56.14
CA ASN A 537 39.13 7.58 56.57
C ASN A 537 38.60 6.66 55.46
N HIS A 538 37.83 7.19 54.50
CA HIS A 538 37.19 6.41 53.44
C HIS A 538 38.02 6.35 52.15
N LYS A 539 39.07 7.17 52.00
CA LYS A 539 39.88 7.22 50.76
C LYS A 539 40.63 5.91 50.49
N LEU A 540 41.22 5.30 51.52
CA LEU A 540 41.93 4.02 51.37
C LEU A 540 40.97 2.88 51.01
N MET A 541 39.81 2.84 51.66
CA MET A 541 38.76 1.87 51.35
C MET A 541 38.27 2.02 49.91
N PHE A 542 38.02 3.26 49.46
CA PHE A 542 37.64 3.52 48.08
C PHE A 542 38.71 3.08 47.08
N SER A 543 40.00 3.35 47.35
CA SER A 543 41.11 2.88 46.51
C SER A 543 41.15 1.35 46.39
N LEU A 544 40.94 0.65 47.52
CA LEU A 544 40.86 -0.82 47.53
C LEU A 544 39.65 -1.33 46.75
N GLN A 545 38.45 -0.78 47.00
CA GLN A 545 37.22 -1.17 46.31
C GLN A 545 37.31 -0.95 44.80
N MET A 546 37.81 0.22 44.37
CA MET A 546 38.03 0.55 42.96
C MET A 546 38.98 -0.46 42.30
N THR A 547 40.06 -0.84 42.99
CA THR A 547 41.04 -1.82 42.47
C THR A 547 40.43 -3.21 42.34
N LEU A 548 39.77 -3.69 43.40
CA LEU A 548 39.11 -5.00 43.41
C LEU A 548 38.05 -5.12 42.33
N LYS A 549 37.20 -4.10 42.16
CA LYS A 549 36.13 -4.10 41.16
C LYS A 549 36.65 -4.05 39.74
N LEU A 550 37.75 -3.32 39.49
CA LEU A 550 38.42 -3.33 38.18
C LEU A 550 39.03 -4.70 37.87
N MET A 551 39.70 -5.33 38.83
CA MET A 551 40.29 -6.66 38.67
C MET A 551 39.23 -7.77 38.52
N GLU A 552 38.12 -7.67 39.27
CA GLU A 552 36.94 -8.53 39.13
C GLU A 552 36.35 -8.41 37.73
N ALA A 553 36.18 -7.18 37.22
CA ALA A 553 35.69 -6.96 35.87
C ALA A 553 36.62 -7.57 34.81
N ASP A 554 37.93 -7.55 35.01
CA ASP A 554 38.92 -8.16 34.13
C ASP A 554 39.08 -9.69 34.33
N GLY A 555 38.32 -10.29 35.25
CA GLY A 555 38.34 -11.72 35.53
C GLY A 555 39.63 -12.20 36.20
N GLN A 556 40.35 -11.30 36.87
CA GLN A 556 41.63 -11.59 37.51
C GLN A 556 41.50 -12.04 38.97
N ILE A 557 40.28 -12.00 39.53
CA ILE A 557 39.98 -12.36 40.92
C ILE A 557 38.95 -13.49 40.93
N ASP A 558 39.19 -14.53 41.73
CA ASP A 558 38.17 -15.50 42.10
C ASP A 558 37.27 -14.90 43.18
N THR A 559 35.98 -14.77 42.87
CA THR A 559 34.96 -14.22 43.78
C THR A 559 34.91 -14.99 45.11
N LYS A 560 35.19 -16.30 45.12
CA LYS A 560 35.19 -17.12 46.34
C LYS A 560 36.37 -16.80 47.25
N GLU A 561 37.54 -16.59 46.68
CA GLU A 561 38.74 -16.20 47.43
C GLU A 561 38.59 -14.79 47.99
N LEU A 562 38.01 -13.87 47.20
CA LEU A 562 37.71 -12.52 47.67
C LEU A 562 36.69 -12.53 48.80
N ASP A 563 35.61 -13.31 48.68
CA ASP A 563 34.62 -13.47 49.75
C ASP A 563 35.26 -14.01 51.03
N PHE A 564 36.14 -15.00 50.91
CA PHE A 564 36.89 -15.53 52.04
C PHE A 564 37.85 -14.49 52.65
N PHE A 565 38.54 -13.69 51.81
CA PHE A 565 39.41 -12.62 52.27
C PHE A 565 38.63 -11.54 53.05
N LEU A 566 37.43 -11.18 52.59
CA LEU A 566 36.60 -10.14 53.21
C LEU A 566 35.86 -10.63 54.46
N LYS A 567 35.29 -11.85 54.43
CA LYS A 567 34.45 -12.41 55.50
C LYS A 567 35.22 -13.29 56.49
N GLY A 568 36.40 -13.77 56.11
CA GLY A 568 37.15 -14.76 56.88
C GLY A 568 36.52 -16.15 56.86
N ASN A 569 37.01 -17.03 57.73
CA ASN A 569 36.43 -18.37 57.88
C ASN A 569 35.23 -18.34 58.85
N ILE A 570 34.03 -18.30 58.28
CA ILE A 570 32.74 -18.29 59.00
C ILE A 570 32.50 -19.59 59.80
N SER A 571 33.26 -20.67 59.55
CA SER A 571 33.12 -21.94 60.27
C SER A 571 33.83 -22.01 61.63
N LEU A 572 34.62 -20.98 61.99
CA LEU A 572 35.31 -20.91 63.29
C LEU A 572 34.52 -20.14 64.38
N GLU A 573 33.33 -19.61 64.07
CA GLU A 573 32.47 -18.88 65.02
C GLU A 573 31.25 -19.69 65.53
N ASN A 574 31.25 -21.02 65.40
CA ASN A 574 30.27 -21.91 66.06
C ASN A 574 30.90 -22.73 67.18
#